data_AF-A0A9W7G042-F1
#
_entry.id   AF-A0A9W7G042-F1
#
_cell.length_a   1.000
_cell.length_b   1.000
_cell.length_c   1.000
_cell.angle_alpha   90.00
_cell.angle_beta   90.00
_cell.angle_gamma   90.00
#
_symmetry.space_group_name_H-M   'P 1'
#
loop_
_entity.id
_entity.type
_entity.pdbx_description
1 polymer ?
#
loop_
_entity_poly.entity_id
_entity_poly.type
_entity_poly.pdbx_seq_one_letter_code
_entity_poly.pdbx_strand_id
1 'polypeptide(L)'
;MKLYPLFLLPTASAFAPTAFLRRQHTSLDASVGIVFGTSTGSTEEVADAIASRINEVLGSGSCDPPICVDNVVGTLSSTFSTYSSVICGTPTWNTGAETERSGTAWDEVYYGEMGDLKLEGKKVAVFGLGDQESYGENYADASGELYDVLQSLGVKSFGETTVDDSYVHEESKAQRGDKFVGLLCDQANQDDLTPGRVERWVDQLVAEGFFADGAGTAETQQADGDVEVVGRDKITVEVLKEVEEAPSSPVSFDATWKGYRNEKKGSTLWVNQENRVESYTTQN
;
A
#
# COMPACT_ATOMS: atom_id res chain seq x y z
N MET A 1 64.28 59.98 34.67
CA MET A 1 62.83 59.72 34.50
C MET A 1 62.46 60.02 33.06
N LYS A 2 62.22 58.98 32.25
CA LYS A 2 61.71 59.07 30.88
C LYS A 2 60.54 58.12 30.76
N LEU A 3 59.37 58.67 30.45
CA LEU A 3 58.13 57.94 30.17
C LEU A 3 58.28 57.18 28.84
N TYR A 4 57.76 55.95 28.78
CA TYR A 4 57.45 55.26 27.54
C TYR A 4 55.93 54.99 27.47
N PRO A 5 55.30 55.16 26.31
CA PRO A 5 53.86 55.09 26.17
C PRO A 5 53.35 53.65 26.03
N LEU A 6 52.14 53.47 26.53
CA LEU A 6 51.30 52.28 26.47
C LEU A 6 50.91 51.98 25.01
N PHE A 7 51.27 50.82 24.47
CA PHE A 7 50.71 50.32 23.20
C PHE A 7 49.59 49.33 23.50
N LEU A 8 48.36 49.72 23.15
CA LEU A 8 47.18 48.85 23.10
C LEU A 8 47.32 47.89 21.91
N LEU A 9 47.17 46.59 22.15
CA LEU A 9 46.93 45.60 21.09
C LEU A 9 45.42 45.56 20.78
N PRO A 10 45.00 45.57 19.51
CA PRO A 10 43.61 45.29 19.16
C PRO A 10 43.34 43.79 19.27
N THR A 11 42.27 43.42 19.96
CA THR A 11 41.76 42.04 20.01
C THR A 11 41.20 41.67 18.65
N ALA A 12 41.86 40.74 17.95
CA ALA A 12 41.31 40.13 16.76
C ALA A 12 40.08 39.29 17.13
N SER A 13 38.89 39.72 16.68
CA SER A 13 37.68 38.92 16.72
C SER A 13 37.79 37.86 15.63
N ALA A 14 37.98 36.60 16.03
CA ALA A 14 37.94 35.47 15.10
C ALA A 14 36.48 35.22 14.71
N PHE A 15 36.13 35.54 13.47
CA PHE A 15 34.91 35.04 12.83
C PHE A 15 35.04 33.53 12.68
N ALA A 16 34.38 32.78 13.56
CA ALA A 16 34.13 31.37 13.30
C ALA A 16 33.15 31.28 12.12
N PRO A 17 33.42 30.49 11.06
CA PRO A 17 32.39 30.19 10.10
C PRO A 17 31.29 29.48 10.86
N THR A 18 30.06 30.01 10.81
CA THR A 18 28.87 29.29 11.25
C THR A 18 28.86 28.01 10.43
N ALA A 19 29.29 26.91 11.04
CA ALA A 19 29.10 25.61 10.46
C ALA A 19 27.59 25.50 10.27
N PHE A 20 27.16 25.54 9.01
CA PHE A 20 25.85 25.07 8.64
C PHE A 20 25.86 23.61 9.08
N LEU A 21 25.32 23.35 10.27
CA LEU A 21 24.99 22.01 10.69
C LEU A 21 23.97 21.55 9.67
N ARG A 22 24.45 20.86 8.63
CA ARG A 22 23.62 20.02 7.79
C ARG A 22 22.90 19.14 8.79
N ARG A 23 21.59 19.37 8.94
CA ARG A 23 20.72 18.55 9.77
C ARG A 23 20.92 17.14 9.27
N GLN A 24 21.67 16.34 10.02
CA GLN A 24 21.67 14.91 9.81
C GLN A 24 20.28 14.48 10.27
N HIS A 25 19.37 14.28 9.32
CA HIS A 25 18.21 13.45 9.56
C HIS A 25 18.76 12.05 9.84
N THR A 26 18.90 11.69 11.12
CA THR A 26 18.96 10.30 11.54
C THR A 26 17.55 9.76 11.37
N SER A 27 17.26 9.21 10.19
CA SER A 27 15.98 8.62 9.80
C SER A 27 16.21 7.16 9.37
N LEU A 28 17.02 6.42 10.12
CA LEU A 28 17.55 5.13 9.67
C LEU A 28 17.45 4.06 10.75
N ASP A 29 16.28 3.90 11.39
CA ASP A 29 15.95 2.65 12.11
C ASP A 29 14.72 1.94 11.51
N ALA A 30 14.24 2.38 10.33
CA ALA A 30 13.20 1.70 9.57
C ALA A 30 13.80 0.49 8.83
N SER A 31 13.95 -0.63 9.52
CA SER A 31 14.35 -1.89 8.90
C SER A 31 13.20 -2.45 8.04
N VAL A 32 13.43 -2.54 6.74
CA VAL A 32 12.48 -3.06 5.74
C VAL A 32 12.84 -4.51 5.43
N GLY A 33 11.85 -5.40 5.54
CA GLY A 33 11.98 -6.80 5.13
C GLY A 33 11.19 -7.07 3.86
N ILE A 34 11.77 -7.84 2.93
CA ILE A 34 11.05 -8.37 1.77
C ILE A 34 10.94 -9.88 1.94
N VAL A 35 9.72 -10.39 1.95
CA VAL A 35 9.43 -11.82 2.01
C VAL A 35 8.69 -12.22 0.75
N PHE A 36 9.18 -13.19 0.00
CA PHE A 36 8.58 -13.58 -1.27
C PHE A 36 8.52 -15.09 -1.45
N GLY A 37 7.59 -15.58 -2.27
CA GLY A 37 7.56 -16.96 -2.75
C GLY A 37 7.99 -17.04 -4.20
N THR A 38 8.66 -18.11 -4.60
CA THR A 38 9.05 -18.30 -6.00
C THR A 38 9.17 -19.78 -6.34
N SER A 39 8.69 -20.16 -7.52
CA SER A 39 8.87 -21.53 -8.04
C SER A 39 9.94 -21.58 -9.14
N THR A 40 10.07 -20.51 -9.93
CA THR A 40 10.96 -20.45 -11.11
C THR A 40 12.01 -19.33 -11.07
N GLY A 41 12.01 -18.50 -10.03
CA GLY A 41 12.96 -17.40 -9.86
C GLY A 41 12.44 -16.02 -10.28
N SER A 42 11.37 -15.92 -11.09
CA SER A 42 10.88 -14.63 -11.58
C SER A 42 10.46 -13.66 -10.45
N THR A 43 9.85 -14.17 -9.38
CA THR A 43 9.49 -13.32 -8.22
C THR A 43 10.72 -12.84 -7.46
N GLU A 44 11.79 -13.63 -7.44
CA GLU A 44 13.07 -13.28 -6.80
C GLU A 44 13.71 -12.09 -7.52
N GLU A 45 13.74 -12.13 -8.86
CA GLU A 45 14.27 -11.03 -9.67
C GLU A 45 13.53 -9.70 -9.41
N VAL A 46 12.21 -9.75 -9.27
CA VAL A 46 11.40 -8.56 -8.92
C VAL A 46 11.67 -8.12 -7.48
N ALA A 47 11.80 -9.06 -6.54
CA ALA A 47 12.13 -8.77 -5.15
C ALA A 47 13.50 -8.07 -5.02
N ASP A 48 14.50 -8.56 -5.74
CA ASP A 48 15.85 -7.97 -5.80
C ASP A 48 15.83 -6.58 -6.43
N ALA A 49 15.03 -6.38 -7.48
CA ALA A 49 14.85 -5.06 -8.09
C ALA A 49 14.22 -4.07 -7.10
N ILE A 50 13.20 -4.50 -6.34
CA ILE A 50 12.57 -3.68 -5.29
C ILE A 50 13.58 -3.36 -4.18
N ALA A 51 14.32 -4.36 -3.67
CA ALA A 51 15.33 -4.16 -2.63
C ALA A 51 16.44 -3.18 -3.07
N SER A 52 16.90 -3.33 -4.31
CA SER A 52 17.92 -2.46 -4.91
C SER A 52 17.40 -1.03 -4.98
N ARG A 53 16.19 -0.83 -5.49
CA ARG A 53 15.57 0.49 -5.60
C ARG A 53 15.34 1.14 -4.24
N ILE A 54 14.90 0.39 -3.23
CA ILE A 54 14.74 0.91 -1.86
C ILE A 54 16.08 1.37 -1.29
N ASN A 55 17.13 0.58 -1.46
CA ASN A 55 18.48 0.93 -1.01
C ASN A 55 19.07 2.14 -1.77
N GLU A 56 18.68 2.37 -3.03
CA GLU A 56 19.05 3.58 -3.77
C GLU A 56 18.36 4.84 -3.21
N VAL A 57 17.07 4.75 -2.88
CA VAL A 57 16.26 5.90 -2.45
C VAL A 57 16.47 6.24 -0.96
N LEU A 58 16.54 5.24 -0.09
CA LEU A 58 16.68 5.42 1.36
C LEU A 58 18.13 5.39 1.84
N GLY A 59 19.04 4.81 1.05
CA GLY A 59 20.44 4.61 1.38
C GLY A 59 20.78 3.14 1.63
N SER A 60 22.03 2.77 1.37
CA SER A 60 22.51 1.39 1.47
C SER A 60 22.33 0.83 2.88
N GLY A 61 21.71 -0.35 2.98
CA GLY A 61 21.45 -1.04 4.25
C GLY A 61 20.12 -0.70 4.89
N SER A 62 19.22 0.00 4.19
CA SER A 62 17.85 0.26 4.66
C SER A 62 16.92 -0.94 4.45
N CYS A 63 17.19 -1.73 3.41
CA CYS A 63 16.48 -2.97 3.13
C CYS A 63 17.45 -4.15 3.21
N ASP A 64 17.07 -5.16 4.00
CA ASP A 64 17.80 -6.43 4.05
C ASP A 64 17.60 -7.23 2.74
N PRO A 65 18.46 -8.21 2.45
CA PRO A 65 18.29 -9.09 1.30
C PRO A 65 16.90 -9.77 1.32
N PRO A 66 16.23 -9.90 0.16
CA PRO A 66 14.96 -10.59 0.08
C PRO A 66 15.02 -12.02 0.63
N ILE A 67 13.98 -12.41 1.37
CA ILE A 67 13.88 -13.72 2.02
C ILE A 67 12.84 -14.55 1.27
N CYS A 68 13.27 -15.67 0.71
CA CYS A 68 12.37 -16.64 0.09
C CYS A 68 11.65 -17.46 1.17
N VAL A 69 10.31 -17.46 1.15
CA VAL A 69 9.46 -18.18 2.12
C VAL A 69 9.71 -19.68 2.10
N ASP A 70 9.97 -20.26 0.92
CA ASP A 70 10.29 -21.68 0.74
C ASP A 70 11.60 -22.10 1.43
N ASN A 71 12.48 -21.12 1.70
CA ASN A 71 13.80 -21.35 2.32
C ASN A 71 13.86 -20.89 3.79
N VAL A 72 12.75 -20.44 4.39
CA VAL A 72 12.73 -19.97 5.77
C VAL A 72 12.94 -21.15 6.72
N VAL A 73 14.12 -21.18 7.37
CA VAL A 73 14.42 -22.13 8.44
C VAL A 73 13.95 -21.51 9.76
N GLY A 74 12.67 -21.71 10.12
CA GLY A 74 12.06 -21.16 11.33
C GLY A 74 10.58 -20.82 11.12
N THR A 75 10.03 -19.91 11.92
CA THR A 75 8.65 -19.42 11.78
C THR A 75 8.67 -18.04 11.15
N LEU A 76 7.80 -17.76 10.18
CA LEU A 76 7.68 -16.44 9.56
C LEU A 76 7.43 -15.31 10.58
N SER A 77 6.79 -15.64 11.70
CA SER A 77 6.55 -14.73 12.81
C SER A 77 7.80 -14.01 13.32
N SER A 78 8.94 -14.70 13.40
CA SER A 78 10.18 -14.06 13.86
C SER A 78 10.69 -13.04 12.82
N THR A 79 10.65 -13.41 11.54
CA THR A 79 11.01 -12.52 10.42
C THR A 79 10.15 -11.27 10.44
N PHE A 80 8.82 -11.40 10.48
CA PHE A 80 7.91 -10.26 10.50
C PHE A 80 8.07 -9.39 11.75
N SER A 81 8.50 -9.96 12.89
CA SER A 81 8.74 -9.22 14.12
C SER A 81 10.03 -8.39 14.10
N THR A 82 11.02 -8.79 13.29
CA THR A 82 12.28 -8.05 13.13
C THR A 82 12.10 -6.73 12.37
N TYR A 83 11.17 -6.70 11.41
CA TYR A 83 10.99 -5.57 10.50
C TYR A 83 9.83 -4.65 10.93
N SER A 84 10.06 -3.34 10.80
CA SER A 84 9.02 -2.31 11.03
C SER A 84 8.01 -2.28 9.89
N SER A 85 8.51 -2.45 8.66
CA SER A 85 7.72 -2.50 7.43
C SER A 85 8.09 -3.75 6.64
N VAL A 86 7.09 -4.45 6.12
CA VAL A 86 7.30 -5.72 5.39
C VAL A 86 6.68 -5.62 4.00
N ILE A 87 7.41 -6.06 2.99
CA ILE A 87 6.90 -6.20 1.63
C ILE A 87 6.72 -7.70 1.36
N CYS A 88 5.53 -8.11 0.93
CA CYS A 88 5.21 -9.51 0.66
C CYS A 88 5.00 -9.75 -0.83
N GLY A 89 5.70 -10.75 -1.38
CA GLY A 89 5.67 -11.11 -2.80
C GLY A 89 5.10 -12.50 -3.05
N THR A 90 4.20 -12.65 -4.03
CA THR A 90 3.67 -13.97 -4.40
C THR A 90 3.45 -14.12 -5.92
N PRO A 91 3.83 -15.25 -6.52
CA PRO A 91 3.44 -15.59 -7.88
C PRO A 91 2.04 -16.19 -7.90
N THR A 92 1.42 -16.27 -9.07
CA THR A 92 0.20 -17.06 -9.29
C THR A 92 0.51 -18.21 -10.26
N TRP A 93 0.23 -19.45 -9.84
CA TRP A 93 0.48 -20.67 -10.62
C TRP A 93 -0.77 -21.52 -10.83
N ASN A 94 -1.45 -21.92 -9.74
CA ASN A 94 -2.63 -22.79 -9.81
C ASN A 94 -3.87 -21.98 -10.21
N THR A 95 -3.80 -21.36 -11.38
CA THR A 95 -4.84 -20.52 -11.96
C THR A 95 -6.16 -21.28 -12.07
N GLY A 96 -7.23 -20.71 -11.53
CA GLY A 96 -8.56 -21.33 -11.48
C GLY A 96 -8.80 -22.32 -10.33
N ALA A 97 -7.79 -22.64 -9.51
CA ALA A 97 -7.99 -23.46 -8.30
C ALA A 97 -8.67 -22.64 -7.20
N GLU A 98 -9.56 -23.19 -6.38
CA GLU A 98 -10.23 -22.44 -5.31
C GLU A 98 -9.29 -21.97 -4.19
N THR A 99 -8.18 -22.67 -3.97
CA THR A 99 -7.19 -22.45 -2.92
C THR A 99 -5.78 -22.78 -3.44
N GLU A 100 -4.74 -22.40 -2.69
CA GLU A 100 -3.34 -22.76 -2.97
C GLU A 100 -2.84 -22.23 -4.34
N ARG A 101 -3.18 -20.97 -4.65
CA ARG A 101 -2.88 -20.37 -5.95
C ARG A 101 -1.41 -20.00 -6.12
N SER A 102 -0.63 -19.88 -5.04
CA SER A 102 0.75 -19.41 -5.14
C SER A 102 1.71 -20.47 -5.67
N GLY A 103 1.46 -21.76 -5.40
CA GLY A 103 2.38 -22.85 -5.74
C GLY A 103 3.70 -22.77 -4.96
N THR A 104 3.69 -22.13 -3.80
CA THR A 104 4.85 -21.88 -2.93
C THR A 104 4.48 -22.15 -1.47
N ALA A 105 5.46 -22.10 -0.56
CA ALA A 105 5.21 -22.25 0.87
C ALA A 105 4.22 -21.21 1.44
N TRP A 106 3.91 -20.12 0.72
CA TRP A 106 2.81 -19.23 1.08
C TRP A 106 1.47 -19.97 1.23
N ASP A 107 1.20 -21.00 0.42
CA ASP A 107 -0.03 -21.77 0.50
C ASP A 107 -0.16 -22.48 1.85
N GLU A 108 0.92 -23.10 2.34
CA GLU A 108 0.96 -23.72 3.67
C GLU A 108 0.82 -22.68 4.79
N VAL A 109 1.47 -21.53 4.61
CA VAL A 109 1.50 -20.42 5.57
C VAL A 109 0.11 -19.78 5.72
N TYR A 110 -0.64 -19.62 4.64
CA TYR A 110 -2.01 -19.07 4.66
C TYR A 110 -2.93 -19.88 5.56
N TYR A 111 -2.83 -21.22 5.52
CA TYR A 111 -3.75 -22.11 6.24
C TYR A 111 -3.21 -22.61 7.57
N GLY A 112 -1.89 -22.52 7.81
CA GLY A 112 -1.23 -23.06 8.99
C GLY A 112 -0.75 -22.01 9.98
N GLU A 113 0.07 -21.05 9.53
CA GLU A 113 0.88 -20.20 10.43
C GLU A 113 0.33 -18.78 10.60
N MET A 114 -0.43 -18.27 9.62
CA MET A 114 -0.86 -16.86 9.64
C MET A 114 -1.79 -16.52 10.81
N GLY A 115 -2.60 -17.47 11.28
CA GLY A 115 -3.53 -17.24 12.40
C GLY A 115 -2.85 -16.87 13.72
N ASP A 116 -1.58 -17.23 13.90
CA ASP A 116 -0.79 -16.94 15.10
C ASP A 116 0.06 -15.67 14.97
N LEU A 117 0.06 -15.02 13.79
CA LEU A 117 0.86 -13.83 13.54
C LEU A 117 0.20 -12.57 14.13
N LYS A 118 0.92 -11.88 15.02
CA LYS A 118 0.50 -10.58 15.57
C LYS A 118 1.04 -9.44 14.72
N LEU A 119 0.35 -9.13 13.62
CA LEU A 119 0.74 -8.07 12.68
C LEU A 119 -0.09 -6.79 12.79
N GLU A 120 -0.90 -6.66 13.85
CA GLU A 120 -1.78 -5.50 14.04
C GLU A 120 -0.99 -4.17 13.99
N GLY A 121 -1.42 -3.26 13.11
CA GLY A 121 -0.82 -1.95 12.91
C GLY A 121 0.52 -1.96 12.16
N LYS A 122 1.08 -3.13 11.82
CA LYS A 122 2.30 -3.26 11.03
C LYS A 122 2.06 -2.76 9.61
N LYS A 123 3.05 -2.09 9.03
CA LYS A 123 2.96 -1.62 7.64
C LYS A 123 3.33 -2.76 6.70
N VAL A 124 2.43 -3.06 5.77
CA VAL A 124 2.65 -4.09 4.77
C VAL A 124 2.36 -3.56 3.37
N ALA A 125 3.17 -3.94 2.40
CA ALA A 125 2.90 -3.72 0.97
C ALA A 125 2.98 -5.05 0.23
N VAL A 126 2.17 -5.22 -0.80
CA VAL A 126 2.11 -6.48 -1.58
C VAL A 126 2.64 -6.24 -2.98
N PHE A 127 3.42 -7.19 -3.50
CA PHE A 127 3.69 -7.30 -4.93
C PHE A 127 3.38 -8.70 -5.44
N GLY A 128 3.05 -8.77 -6.72
CA GLY A 128 2.49 -9.95 -7.35
C GLY A 128 3.06 -10.20 -8.72
N LEU A 129 3.21 -11.47 -9.08
CA LEU A 129 3.49 -11.87 -10.45
C LEU A 129 2.31 -12.69 -11.00
N GLY A 130 1.92 -12.38 -12.24
CA GLY A 130 0.95 -13.13 -13.01
C GLY A 130 1.28 -13.10 -14.50
N ASP A 131 0.58 -13.91 -15.28
CA ASP A 131 0.66 -13.93 -16.73
C ASP A 131 -0.72 -13.58 -17.29
N GLN A 132 -0.87 -12.36 -17.77
CA GLN A 132 -2.16 -11.83 -18.20
C GLN A 132 -2.62 -12.36 -19.55
N GLU A 133 -1.69 -12.75 -20.43
CA GLU A 133 -2.02 -13.27 -21.77
C GLU A 133 -2.55 -14.70 -21.69
N SER A 134 -1.91 -15.54 -20.88
CA SER A 134 -2.34 -16.94 -20.73
C SER A 134 -3.46 -17.12 -19.70
N TYR A 135 -3.52 -16.26 -18.68
CA TYR A 135 -4.40 -16.42 -17.52
C TYR A 135 -5.15 -15.13 -17.16
N GLY A 136 -5.67 -14.44 -18.18
CA GLY A 136 -6.40 -13.18 -18.03
C GLY A 136 -7.64 -13.24 -17.13
N GLU A 137 -8.30 -14.40 -16.98
CA GLU A 137 -9.45 -14.59 -16.07
C GLU A 137 -9.05 -14.71 -14.58
N ASN A 138 -7.76 -14.80 -14.28
CA ASN A 138 -7.24 -15.05 -12.93
C ASN A 138 -5.90 -14.33 -12.71
N TYR A 139 -5.74 -13.17 -13.32
CA TYR A 139 -4.48 -12.46 -13.37
C TYR A 139 -4.02 -12.09 -11.95
N ALA A 140 -2.88 -12.64 -11.53
CA ALA A 140 -2.26 -12.40 -10.22
C ALA A 140 -3.18 -12.65 -8.99
N ASP A 141 -4.14 -13.58 -9.10
CA ASP A 141 -5.13 -13.86 -8.04
C ASP A 141 -4.52 -14.12 -6.65
N ALA A 142 -3.37 -14.80 -6.60
CA ALA A 142 -2.70 -15.10 -5.33
C ALA A 142 -2.31 -13.84 -4.55
N SER A 143 -2.08 -12.72 -5.24
CA SER A 143 -1.76 -11.43 -4.60
C SER A 143 -2.96 -10.83 -3.89
N GLY A 144 -4.17 -11.02 -4.44
CA GLY A 144 -5.42 -10.64 -3.80
C GLY A 144 -5.67 -11.45 -2.53
N GLU A 145 -5.42 -12.76 -2.59
CA GLU A 145 -5.55 -13.64 -1.42
C GLU A 145 -4.55 -13.31 -0.33
N LEU A 146 -3.28 -13.12 -0.68
CA LEU A 146 -2.25 -12.66 0.25
C LEU A 146 -2.68 -11.36 0.93
N TYR A 147 -3.18 -10.39 0.17
CA TYR A 147 -3.65 -9.12 0.71
C TYR A 147 -4.84 -9.30 1.66
N ASP A 148 -5.86 -10.08 1.29
CA ASP A 148 -7.05 -10.29 2.12
C ASP A 148 -6.69 -10.98 3.44
N VAL A 149 -5.78 -11.96 3.43
CA VAL A 149 -5.31 -12.60 4.66
C VAL A 149 -4.52 -11.61 5.52
N LEU A 150 -3.60 -10.84 4.94
CA LEU A 150 -2.85 -9.81 5.68
C LEU A 150 -3.79 -8.77 6.31
N GLN A 151 -4.82 -8.32 5.59
CA GLN A 151 -5.82 -7.39 6.12
C GLN A 151 -6.61 -7.98 7.30
N SER A 152 -6.91 -9.28 7.28
CA SER A 152 -7.58 -9.96 8.40
C SER A 152 -6.75 -9.93 9.70
N LEU A 153 -5.42 -9.75 9.60
CA LEU A 153 -4.49 -9.64 10.72
C LEU A 153 -4.32 -8.20 11.23
N GLY A 154 -5.09 -7.24 10.69
CA GLY A 154 -5.10 -5.84 11.14
C GLY A 154 -3.88 -5.03 10.72
N VAL A 155 -3.20 -5.42 9.63
CA VAL A 155 -2.09 -4.65 9.06
C VAL A 155 -2.57 -3.31 8.50
N LYS A 156 -1.62 -2.40 8.27
CA LYS A 156 -1.83 -1.21 7.45
C LYS A 156 -1.25 -1.48 6.07
N SER A 157 -2.11 -1.65 5.07
CA SER A 157 -1.69 -1.85 3.70
C SER A 157 -1.26 -0.56 3.01
N PHE A 158 -0.21 -0.65 2.18
CA PHE A 158 0.37 0.44 1.38
C PHE A 158 0.66 -0.04 -0.04
N GLY A 159 0.84 0.92 -0.96
CA GLY A 159 1.31 0.62 -2.32
C GLY A 159 0.23 0.11 -3.28
N GLU A 160 -1.04 0.51 -3.11
CA GLU A 160 -2.05 0.24 -4.14
C GLU A 160 -1.66 0.91 -5.46
N THR A 161 -1.70 0.19 -6.57
CA THR A 161 -1.38 0.75 -7.89
C THR A 161 -2.64 0.96 -8.72
N THR A 162 -2.65 1.95 -9.61
CA THR A 162 -3.80 2.17 -10.51
C THR A 162 -3.75 1.16 -11.66
N VAL A 163 -4.89 0.62 -12.04
CA VAL A 163 -5.00 -0.19 -13.27
C VAL A 163 -5.01 0.75 -14.46
N ASP A 164 -3.96 0.69 -15.29
CA ASP A 164 -3.84 1.45 -16.52
C ASP A 164 -4.00 0.56 -17.77
N ASP A 165 -4.03 1.20 -18.94
CA ASP A 165 -4.22 0.51 -20.23
C ASP A 165 -3.10 -0.47 -20.61
N SER A 166 -2.01 -0.54 -19.84
CA SER A 166 -0.96 -1.54 -20.05
C SER A 166 -1.32 -2.91 -19.48
N TYR A 167 -2.31 -3.00 -18.59
CA TYR A 167 -2.82 -4.28 -18.08
C TYR A 167 -4.02 -4.73 -18.92
N VAL A 168 -3.89 -5.87 -19.59
CA VAL A 168 -4.92 -6.47 -20.43
C VAL A 168 -5.29 -7.83 -19.84
N HIS A 169 -6.31 -7.83 -18.99
CA HIS A 169 -6.86 -9.02 -18.33
C HIS A 169 -8.39 -8.94 -18.26
N GLU A 170 -9.04 -10.07 -18.00
CA GLU A 170 -10.49 -10.16 -17.87
C GLU A 170 -10.94 -10.02 -16.42
N GLU A 171 -10.31 -10.79 -15.52
CA GLU A 171 -10.61 -10.80 -14.09
C GLU A 171 -9.33 -10.94 -13.25
N SER A 172 -9.34 -10.36 -12.06
CA SER A 172 -8.25 -10.44 -11.10
C SER A 172 -8.77 -10.22 -9.68
N LYS A 173 -8.51 -11.18 -8.80
CA LYS A 173 -8.74 -11.02 -7.36
C LYS A 173 -7.79 -10.02 -6.71
N ALA A 174 -6.73 -9.59 -7.38
CA ALA A 174 -5.88 -8.52 -6.90
C ALA A 174 -6.45 -7.12 -7.24
N GLN A 175 -7.49 -7.03 -8.07
CA GLN A 175 -8.14 -5.76 -8.42
C GLN A 175 -9.29 -5.41 -7.47
N ARG A 176 -9.37 -4.15 -7.06
CA ARG A 176 -10.40 -3.55 -6.22
C ARG A 176 -10.83 -2.21 -6.85
N GLY A 177 -11.87 -2.26 -7.68
CA GLY A 177 -12.30 -1.09 -8.46
C GLY A 177 -11.29 -0.73 -9.54
N ASP A 178 -10.75 0.48 -9.51
CA ASP A 178 -9.77 1.02 -10.46
C ASP A 178 -8.30 0.83 -10.01
N LYS A 179 -8.08 0.05 -8.96
CA LYS A 179 -6.74 -0.21 -8.41
C LYS A 179 -6.44 -1.69 -8.21
N PHE A 180 -5.16 -2.02 -8.22
CA PHE A 180 -4.64 -3.25 -7.64
C PHE A 180 -4.25 -3.03 -6.18
N VAL A 181 -4.34 -4.09 -5.39
CA VAL A 181 -3.97 -4.13 -3.96
C VAL A 181 -2.48 -3.91 -3.69
N GLY A 182 -1.65 -3.86 -4.74
CA GLY A 182 -0.20 -3.81 -4.67
C GLY A 182 0.43 -3.57 -6.05
N LEU A 183 1.73 -3.81 -6.17
CA LEU A 183 2.44 -3.81 -7.46
C LEU A 183 2.24 -5.15 -8.18
N LEU A 184 1.65 -5.14 -9.38
CA LEU A 184 1.58 -6.33 -10.22
C LEU A 184 2.57 -6.25 -11.38
N CYS A 185 3.33 -7.33 -11.56
CA CYS A 185 4.30 -7.52 -12.64
C CYS A 185 3.93 -8.75 -13.47
N ASP A 186 4.38 -8.75 -14.71
CA ASP A 186 4.21 -9.88 -15.64
C ASP A 186 5.54 -10.09 -16.35
N GLN A 187 6.31 -11.07 -15.88
CA GLN A 187 7.63 -11.40 -16.43
C GLN A 187 7.55 -12.29 -17.67
N ALA A 188 6.37 -12.82 -18.01
CA ALA A 188 6.19 -13.64 -19.21
C ALA A 188 5.95 -12.76 -20.44
N ASN A 189 5.19 -11.67 -20.26
CA ASN A 189 4.69 -10.85 -21.37
C ASN A 189 5.19 -9.38 -21.33
N GLN A 190 5.54 -8.87 -20.14
CA GLN A 190 5.83 -7.44 -19.92
C GLN A 190 7.06 -7.23 -19.01
N ASP A 191 8.10 -8.03 -19.21
CA ASP A 191 9.35 -7.97 -18.45
C ASP A 191 10.01 -6.59 -18.57
N ASP A 192 9.97 -6.01 -19.76
CA ASP A 192 10.45 -4.68 -20.11
C ASP A 192 9.79 -3.53 -19.32
N LEU A 193 8.53 -3.69 -18.91
CA LEU A 193 7.81 -2.71 -18.10
C LEU A 193 8.14 -2.81 -16.61
N THR A 194 8.68 -3.94 -16.15
CA THR A 194 8.88 -4.21 -14.72
C THR A 194 9.81 -3.21 -14.02
N PRO A 195 11.00 -2.87 -14.56
CA PRO A 195 11.88 -1.89 -13.90
C PRO A 195 11.19 -0.55 -13.66
N GLY A 196 10.47 -0.03 -14.66
CA GLY A 196 9.76 1.23 -14.54
C GLY A 196 8.58 1.17 -13.56
N ARG A 197 7.88 0.03 -13.47
CA ARG A 197 6.82 -0.19 -12.49
C ARG A 197 7.38 -0.22 -11.07
N VAL A 198 8.48 -0.94 -10.85
CA VAL A 198 9.18 -1.02 -9.56
C VAL A 198 9.65 0.37 -9.09
N GLU A 199 10.30 1.14 -9.98
CA GLU A 199 10.75 2.50 -9.65
C GLU A 199 9.61 3.39 -9.17
N ARG A 200 8.52 3.48 -9.94
CA ARG A 200 7.35 4.29 -9.59
C ARG A 200 6.70 3.84 -8.30
N TRP A 201 6.62 2.53 -8.09
CA TRP A 201 5.98 1.97 -6.91
C TRP A 201 6.79 2.21 -5.64
N VAL A 202 8.11 2.06 -5.68
CA VAL A 202 8.97 2.38 -4.52
C VAL A 202 8.91 3.87 -4.21
N ASP A 203 8.93 4.74 -5.21
CA ASP A 203 8.78 6.20 -5.01
C ASP A 203 7.42 6.54 -4.38
N GLN A 204 6.35 5.84 -4.79
CA GLN A 204 5.03 5.93 -4.18
C GLN A 204 5.05 5.50 -2.71
N LEU A 205 5.65 4.35 -2.38
CA LEU A 205 5.75 3.87 -0.98
C LEU A 205 6.48 4.87 -0.08
N VAL A 206 7.51 5.54 -0.60
CA VAL A 206 8.19 6.64 0.12
C VAL A 206 7.23 7.79 0.37
N ALA A 207 6.48 8.23 -0.65
CA ALA A 207 5.53 9.32 -0.53
C ALA A 207 4.36 9.00 0.43
N GLU A 208 3.92 7.75 0.48
CA GLU A 208 2.89 7.27 1.41
C GLU A 208 3.40 7.14 2.86
N GLY A 209 4.70 7.30 3.09
CA GLY A 209 5.29 7.16 4.41
C GLY A 209 5.43 5.71 4.88
N PHE A 210 5.47 4.75 3.94
CA PHE A 210 5.68 3.33 4.25
C PHE A 210 6.97 3.11 5.06
N PHE A 211 8.02 3.85 4.75
CA PHE A 211 9.34 3.74 5.38
C PHE A 211 9.56 4.67 6.59
N ALA A 212 8.58 5.48 6.98
CA ALA A 212 8.75 6.41 8.10
C ALA A 212 8.67 5.70 9.47
N ASP A 213 9.63 5.94 10.36
CA ASP A 213 9.58 5.44 11.74
C ASP A 213 8.41 6.06 12.52
N GLY A 214 7.64 5.21 13.20
CA GLY A 214 6.42 5.63 13.90
C GLY A 214 6.70 6.43 15.18
N ALA A 215 6.64 7.76 15.09
CA ALA A 215 6.34 8.63 16.23
C ALA A 215 5.59 9.89 15.76
N GLY A 216 4.26 9.89 15.86
CA GLY A 216 3.42 11.04 15.56
C GLY A 216 1.95 10.71 15.75
N THR A 217 1.45 11.00 16.95
CA THR A 217 0.05 11.14 17.30
C THR A 217 -0.73 11.91 16.22
N ALA A 218 -2.01 11.57 16.05
CA ALA A 218 -2.98 12.44 15.41
C ALA A 218 -2.90 13.85 16.04
N GLU A 219 -2.28 14.79 15.34
CA GLU A 219 -2.44 16.22 15.60
C GLU A 219 -3.20 16.80 14.41
N THR A 220 -4.51 16.92 14.60
CA THR A 220 -5.34 17.86 13.86
C THR A 220 -4.81 19.26 14.16
N GLN A 221 -4.01 19.82 13.24
CA GLN A 221 -3.68 21.24 13.30
C GLN A 221 -4.94 22.04 12.95
N GLN A 222 -5.59 22.53 14.00
CA GLN A 222 -6.53 23.62 13.94
C GLN A 222 -5.73 24.89 13.60
N ALA A 223 -5.68 25.24 12.32
CA ALA A 223 -5.21 26.54 11.86
C ALA A 223 -6.37 27.54 11.96
N ASP A 224 -6.41 28.26 13.08
CA ASP A 224 -7.06 29.57 13.17
C ASP A 224 -6.09 30.58 12.53
N GLY A 225 -6.49 31.16 11.40
CA GLY A 225 -5.64 32.03 10.61
C GLY A 225 -6.32 32.42 9.31
N ASP A 226 -6.97 33.59 9.34
CA ASP A 226 -7.60 34.24 8.19
C ASP A 226 -6.64 34.31 6.98
N VAL A 227 -6.98 33.62 5.90
CA VAL A 227 -6.39 33.83 4.57
C VAL A 227 -7.51 33.93 3.54
N GLU A 228 -7.74 35.16 3.10
CA GLU A 228 -8.62 35.51 1.99
C GLU A 228 -8.01 34.97 0.68
N VAL A 229 -8.69 34.02 0.03
CA VAL A 229 -8.37 33.59 -1.34
C VAL A 229 -9.61 33.65 -2.21
N VAL A 230 -9.58 34.62 -3.12
CA VAL A 230 -10.55 34.83 -4.19
C VAL A 230 -10.42 33.72 -5.25
N GLY A 231 -11.54 33.06 -5.53
CA GLY A 231 -11.84 32.43 -6.82
C GLY A 231 -11.29 31.03 -7.05
N ARG A 232 -12.13 30.01 -6.85
CA ARG A 232 -12.18 28.77 -7.65
C ARG A 232 -13.55 28.10 -7.45
N ASP A 233 -14.08 27.58 -8.55
CA ASP A 233 -15.47 27.17 -8.72
C ASP A 233 -15.94 26.10 -7.72
N LYS A 234 -17.15 26.32 -7.19
CA LYS A 234 -17.86 25.43 -6.28
C LYS A 234 -18.24 24.14 -7.00
N ILE A 235 -17.75 23.00 -6.54
CA ILE A 235 -18.41 21.70 -6.77
C ILE A 235 -19.43 21.54 -5.63
N THR A 236 -20.71 21.69 -5.96
CA THR A 236 -21.84 21.53 -5.06
C THR A 236 -22.09 20.05 -4.81
N VAL A 237 -22.02 19.61 -3.55
CA VAL A 237 -22.55 18.31 -3.12
C VAL A 237 -24.06 18.45 -3.02
N GLU A 238 -24.79 17.99 -4.04
CA GLU A 238 -26.26 18.02 -4.05
C GLU A 238 -26.86 16.71 -3.52
N VAL A 239 -27.33 16.80 -2.27
CA VAL A 239 -28.57 16.24 -1.68
C VAL A 239 -29.13 14.96 -2.32
N LEU A 240 -28.91 13.81 -1.67
CA LEU A 240 -29.67 12.58 -1.88
C LEU A 240 -31.06 12.71 -1.23
N LYS A 241 -32.14 12.40 -1.96
CA LYS A 241 -33.52 12.38 -1.44
C LYS A 241 -33.90 10.97 -0.96
N GLU A 242 -34.41 10.90 0.26
CA GLU A 242 -35.01 9.70 0.87
C GLU A 242 -36.33 9.36 0.16
N VAL A 243 -36.54 8.10 -0.18
CA VAL A 243 -37.74 7.62 -0.91
C VAL A 243 -38.45 6.59 -0.03
N GLU A 244 -39.71 6.85 0.31
CA GLU A 244 -40.49 6.06 1.30
C GLU A 244 -41.31 4.90 0.71
N GLU A 245 -41.44 4.75 -0.62
CA GLU A 245 -42.27 3.69 -1.19
C GLU A 245 -41.46 2.58 -1.87
N ALA A 246 -41.57 1.38 -1.30
CA ALA A 246 -41.00 0.14 -1.82
C ALA A 246 -41.83 -0.41 -3.01
N PRO A 247 -41.19 -0.88 -4.09
CA PRO A 247 -41.90 -1.51 -5.20
C PRO A 247 -42.45 -2.90 -4.82
N SER A 248 -43.62 -3.25 -5.36
CA SER A 248 -44.26 -4.55 -5.13
C SER A 248 -43.47 -5.69 -5.80
N SER A 249 -42.65 -6.43 -5.04
CA SER A 249 -41.95 -7.66 -5.48
C SER A 249 -41.59 -8.53 -4.26
N PRO A 250 -41.18 -9.81 -4.39
CA PRO A 250 -41.52 -10.91 -3.46
C PRO A 250 -40.77 -10.94 -2.12
N VAL A 251 -39.98 -9.90 -1.81
CA VAL A 251 -39.22 -9.79 -0.55
C VAL A 251 -39.96 -8.83 0.36
N SER A 252 -40.36 -9.27 1.56
CA SER A 252 -40.98 -8.38 2.55
C SER A 252 -39.92 -7.41 3.08
N PHE A 253 -39.87 -6.22 2.52
CA PHE A 253 -39.13 -5.10 3.10
C PHE A 253 -39.87 -4.65 4.36
N ASP A 254 -39.39 -5.07 5.53
CA ASP A 254 -39.84 -4.52 6.81
C ASP A 254 -39.30 -3.09 7.01
N ALA A 255 -39.83 -2.35 8.00
CA ALA A 255 -39.51 -0.94 8.27
C ALA A 255 -38.03 -0.65 8.65
N THR A 256 -37.15 -1.66 8.64
CA THR A 256 -35.71 -1.54 8.94
C THR A 256 -34.86 -1.20 7.72
N TRP A 257 -35.45 -1.18 6.53
CA TRP A 257 -34.76 -0.90 5.27
C TRP A 257 -34.88 0.58 4.87
N LYS A 258 -33.77 1.18 4.46
CA LYS A 258 -33.71 2.54 3.91
C LYS A 258 -33.27 2.52 2.46
N GLY A 259 -34.08 3.12 1.59
CA GLY A 259 -33.82 3.23 0.15
C GLY A 259 -33.13 4.54 -0.22
N TYR A 260 -32.05 4.46 -0.99
CA TYR A 260 -31.32 5.59 -1.58
C TYR A 260 -31.38 5.48 -3.09
N ARG A 261 -32.14 6.39 -3.72
CA ARG A 261 -32.32 6.40 -5.18
C ARG A 261 -31.26 7.26 -5.85
N ASN A 262 -30.61 6.69 -6.86
CA ASN A 262 -29.74 7.41 -7.77
C ASN A 262 -30.53 7.76 -9.05
N GLU A 263 -31.01 9.00 -9.14
CA GLU A 263 -31.82 9.46 -10.27
C GLU A 263 -31.07 9.45 -11.61
N LYS A 264 -29.72 9.52 -11.62
CA LYS A 264 -28.91 9.48 -12.85
C LYS A 264 -28.75 8.07 -13.43
N LYS A 265 -28.69 7.06 -12.55
CA LYS A 265 -28.47 5.65 -12.95
C LYS A 265 -29.76 4.82 -12.99
N GLY A 266 -30.89 5.39 -12.56
CA GLY A 266 -32.17 4.67 -12.47
C GLY A 266 -32.15 3.52 -11.45
N SER A 267 -31.20 3.52 -10.53
CA SER A 267 -30.99 2.45 -9.55
C SER A 267 -31.35 2.91 -8.15
N THR A 268 -31.88 1.99 -7.35
CA THR A 268 -32.18 2.22 -5.93
C THR A 268 -31.38 1.22 -5.10
N LEU A 269 -30.60 1.75 -4.16
CA LEU A 269 -29.85 0.99 -3.17
C LEU A 269 -30.67 0.89 -1.89
N TRP A 270 -30.90 -0.32 -1.41
CA TRP A 270 -31.57 -0.56 -0.13
C TRP A 270 -30.55 -1.05 0.88
N VAL A 271 -30.50 -0.38 2.03
CA VAL A 271 -29.56 -0.70 3.10
C VAL A 271 -30.34 -0.96 4.38
N ASN A 272 -30.04 -2.06 5.07
CA ASN A 272 -30.61 -2.36 6.39
C ASN A 272 -29.63 -2.03 7.53
N GLN A 273 -30.10 -2.09 8.78
CA GLN A 273 -29.27 -1.81 9.97
C GLN A 273 -28.15 -2.83 10.24
N GLU A 274 -28.15 -3.97 9.53
CA GLU A 274 -27.11 -5.00 9.59
C GLU A 274 -26.09 -4.86 8.44
N ASN A 275 -26.04 -3.70 7.76
CA ASN A 275 -25.18 -3.44 6.59
C ASN A 275 -25.39 -4.40 5.40
N ARG A 276 -26.54 -5.07 5.31
CA ARG A 276 -26.93 -5.77 4.07
C ARG A 276 -27.36 -4.73 3.04
N VAL A 277 -26.82 -4.88 1.85
CA VAL A 277 -27.08 -4.00 0.71
C VAL A 277 -27.73 -4.81 -0.40
N GLU A 278 -28.90 -4.38 -0.84
CA GLU A 278 -29.55 -4.91 -2.04
C GLU A 278 -29.72 -3.78 -3.06
N SER A 279 -29.26 -3.99 -4.29
CA SER A 279 -29.40 -3.04 -5.38
C SER A 279 -30.48 -3.50 -6.36
N TYR A 280 -31.49 -2.66 -6.58
CA TYR A 280 -32.50 -2.90 -7.61
C TYR A 280 -32.36 -1.85 -8.71
N THR A 281 -32.19 -2.33 -9.94
CA THR A 281 -32.26 -1.49 -11.13
C THR A 281 -33.64 -1.68 -11.73
N THR A 282 -34.46 -0.63 -11.74
CA THR A 282 -35.76 -0.68 -12.40
C THR A 282 -35.49 -0.58 -13.90
N GLN A 283 -35.62 -1.68 -14.65
CA GLN A 283 -35.68 -1.60 -16.10
C GLN A 283 -36.99 -0.89 -16.46
N ASN A 284 -36.89 0.32 -16.97
CA ASN A 284 -37.96 0.95 -17.76
C ASN A 284 -37.98 0.33 -19.16
#